data_AF-A0A7Y3UFY0-F1
#
_entry.id   AF-A0A7Y3UFY0-F1
#
_cell.length_a   1.000
_cell.length_b   1.000
_cell.length_c   1.000
_cell.angle_alpha   90.00
_cell.angle_beta   90.00
_cell.angle_gamma   90.00
#
_symmetry.space_group_name_H-M   'P 1'
#
loop_
_entity.id
_entity.type
_entity.pdbx_description
1 polymer ?
#
loop_
_entity_poly.entity_id
_entity_poly.type
_entity_poly.pdbx_seq_one_letter_code
_entity_poly.pdbx_strand_id
1 'polypeptide(L)'
;MAYKKEYLSLLKVKKRMKYLSLLLCFIGSITVQGQITKNDKNYNPQYFSKKSSEISNALIKGFENNNYKIVDTLFNPHLLLKLDANRTEQTWKSIEASYGSFKNIGSSALKETAEANFFLIELHFEHEDLDLELSLDENDQVNSLMLLPASNKTQWSPPSYVNLESIIEKDTSVGKVDPLLAKWTFPENNSKKAIAVFVHGSGANDMNESLGPNQFFKDLAYGLASNGIASIRYNKRTYDYRNAATSKINELDIDYEVTNDAIEAVNMANEMGYEKVILIGHSLGGHLAPKIAENSTLNGVITLAGNSSPFIDLIVPQYEYLIQNDSNTQITEFMLNAIKTQTKKVKDGDYDETTNAFMLPFSLPGKYWKSLEGYSPVKVSKKQDIPYLILNGDRDYQVTVAEAEQWKNGNKNKNSKTIIYKGLNHLFYFGEGILLPSEYEKVGHIDLQVITDISTWIKSL
;
A
#
# COMPACT_ATOMS: atom_id res chain seq x y z
N MET A 1 35.78 28.05 -4.91
CA MET A 1 36.36 26.91 -4.15
C MET A 1 35.45 26.35 -3.04
N ALA A 2 34.44 27.09 -2.55
CA ALA A 2 33.45 26.57 -1.58
C ALA A 2 32.48 25.53 -2.19
N TYR A 3 32.06 25.70 -3.44
CA TYR A 3 31.19 24.74 -4.16
C TYR A 3 31.78 23.34 -4.37
N LYS A 4 33.11 23.19 -4.35
CA LYS A 4 33.77 21.88 -4.53
C LYS A 4 33.80 21.07 -3.23
N LYS A 5 33.64 21.73 -2.07
CA LYS A 5 33.62 21.08 -0.74
C LYS A 5 32.24 20.50 -0.42
N GLU A 6 31.14 21.14 -0.87
CA GLU A 6 29.78 20.58 -0.80
C GLU A 6 29.56 19.40 -1.76
N TYR A 7 30.17 19.44 -2.96
CA TYR A 7 30.11 18.31 -3.88
C TYR A 7 30.90 17.07 -3.39
N LEU A 8 31.96 17.30 -2.60
CA LEU A 8 32.74 16.23 -1.96
C LEU A 8 32.12 15.74 -0.63
N SER A 9 31.29 16.54 0.05
CA SER A 9 30.47 16.04 1.17
C SER A 9 29.30 15.19 0.68
N LEU A 10 28.74 15.46 -0.50
CA LEU A 10 27.79 14.58 -1.20
C LEU A 10 28.40 13.21 -1.53
N LEU A 11 29.70 13.13 -1.81
CA LEU A 11 30.41 11.87 -2.04
C LEU A 11 30.67 11.06 -0.75
N LYS A 12 30.55 11.66 0.44
CA LYS A 12 30.58 10.95 1.73
C LYS A 12 29.20 10.42 2.18
N VAL A 13 28.14 10.79 1.47
CA VAL A 13 26.77 10.23 1.64
C VAL A 13 26.66 8.82 1.02
N LYS A 14 27.71 8.31 0.36
CA LYS A 14 27.83 7.01 -0.32
C LYS A 14 27.65 5.73 0.53
N LYS A 15 27.07 5.78 1.72
CA LYS A 15 26.89 4.59 2.58
C LYS A 15 25.50 4.36 3.13
N ARG A 16 24.51 5.21 2.83
CA ARG A 16 23.22 5.19 3.53
C ARG A 16 22.04 5.52 2.61
N MET A 17 21.83 4.65 1.62
CA MET A 17 20.57 4.52 0.90
C MET A 17 20.24 3.02 0.96
N LYS A 18 19.37 2.57 1.85
CA LYS A 18 18.91 1.16 1.88
C LYS A 18 17.41 0.92 2.07
N TYR A 19 16.61 1.82 2.65
CA TYR A 19 15.19 1.57 2.95
C TYR A 19 14.38 2.87 2.92
N LEU A 20 13.61 3.09 1.86
CA LEU A 20 12.59 4.16 1.79
C LEU A 20 11.20 3.64 1.37
N SER A 21 10.99 2.34 1.43
CA SER A 21 9.84 1.66 0.85
C SER A 21 8.55 1.82 1.63
N LEU A 22 8.60 2.17 2.92
CA LEU A 22 7.40 2.29 3.76
C LEU A 22 6.76 3.68 3.76
N LEU A 23 7.39 4.68 3.15
CA LEU A 23 6.89 6.07 3.22
C LEU A 23 6.70 6.75 1.88
N LEU A 24 7.27 6.22 0.79
CA LEU A 24 7.25 6.86 -0.53
C LEU A 24 7.38 5.80 -1.64
N CYS A 25 6.30 5.08 -1.95
CA CYS A 25 6.19 4.40 -3.25
C CYS A 25 5.79 5.40 -4.33
N PHE A 26 6.67 6.38 -4.58
CA PHE A 26 6.67 7.19 -5.80
C PHE A 26 8.13 7.47 -6.20
N ILE A 27 8.94 6.42 -6.33
CA ILE A 27 10.04 6.47 -7.29
C ILE A 27 9.37 6.27 -8.65
N GLY A 28 9.37 7.33 -9.45
CA GLY A 28 8.49 7.52 -10.59
C GLY A 28 8.35 6.29 -11.48
N SER A 29 7.13 5.75 -11.52
CA SER A 29 6.63 5.00 -12.66
C SER A 29 6.82 5.88 -13.90
N ILE A 30 7.71 5.44 -14.77
CA ILE A 30 7.76 5.96 -16.13
C ILE A 30 6.78 5.09 -16.89
N THR A 31 5.52 5.50 -16.92
CA THR A 31 4.57 4.88 -17.84
C THR A 31 4.32 5.79 -19.01
N VAL A 32 4.33 5.20 -20.19
CA VAL A 32 4.00 5.86 -21.43
C VAL A 32 2.89 5.06 -22.12
N GLN A 33 2.10 5.74 -22.95
CA GLN A 33 1.07 5.11 -23.80
C GLN A 33 1.66 3.91 -24.56
N GLY A 34 0.91 2.81 -24.63
CA GLY A 34 1.26 1.63 -25.44
C GLY A 34 1.60 0.35 -24.68
N GLN A 35 1.45 0.30 -23.34
CA GLN A 35 1.62 -0.94 -22.57
C GLN A 35 0.62 -2.01 -23.04
N ILE A 36 1.09 -3.26 -23.19
CA ILE A 36 0.21 -4.40 -23.46
C ILE A 36 -0.72 -4.62 -22.27
N THR A 37 -2.03 -4.66 -22.54
CA THR A 37 -3.07 -4.90 -21.53
C THR A 37 -3.84 -6.19 -21.83
N LYS A 38 -4.50 -6.74 -20.81
CA LYS A 38 -5.41 -7.89 -20.99
C LYS A 38 -6.62 -7.59 -21.89
N ASN A 39 -6.92 -6.31 -22.09
CA ASN A 39 -8.02 -5.85 -22.93
C ASN A 39 -7.62 -5.77 -24.40
N ASP A 40 -6.33 -5.95 -24.72
CA ASP A 40 -5.87 -5.97 -26.10
C ASP A 40 -6.36 -7.24 -26.79
N LYS A 41 -6.94 -7.08 -27.99
CA LYS A 41 -7.57 -8.19 -28.73
C LYS A 41 -6.67 -9.39 -28.99
N ASN A 42 -5.35 -9.20 -28.94
CA ASN A 42 -4.34 -10.21 -29.22
C ASN A 42 -3.51 -10.59 -27.97
N TYR A 43 -3.94 -10.18 -26.77
CA TYR A 43 -3.21 -10.52 -25.55
C TYR A 43 -3.17 -12.04 -25.34
N ASN A 44 -1.97 -12.57 -25.17
CA ASN A 44 -1.74 -13.96 -24.79
C ASN A 44 -0.82 -13.99 -23.56
N PRO A 45 -1.32 -14.44 -22.38
CA PRO A 45 -0.55 -14.41 -21.14
C PRO A 45 0.69 -15.32 -21.18
N GLN A 46 0.63 -16.44 -21.90
CA GLN A 46 1.79 -17.32 -22.06
C GLN A 46 2.87 -16.67 -22.94
N TYR A 47 2.45 -15.98 -24.01
CA TYR A 47 3.37 -15.21 -24.86
C TYR A 47 4.01 -14.06 -24.07
N PHE A 48 3.19 -13.25 -23.39
CA PHE A 48 3.66 -12.12 -22.59
C PHE A 48 4.63 -12.57 -21.49
N SER A 49 4.32 -13.64 -20.76
CA SER A 49 5.21 -14.23 -19.74
C SER A 49 6.54 -14.69 -20.34
N LYS A 50 6.48 -15.42 -21.46
CA LYS A 50 7.68 -15.89 -22.17
C LYS A 50 8.55 -14.71 -22.62
N LYS A 51 7.96 -13.71 -23.28
CA LYS A 51 8.70 -12.53 -23.77
C LYS A 51 9.28 -11.69 -22.65
N SER A 52 8.50 -11.45 -21.60
CA SER A 52 8.97 -10.73 -20.43
C SER A 52 10.17 -11.44 -19.78
N SER A 53 10.12 -12.77 -19.66
CA SER A 53 11.25 -13.56 -19.18
C SER A 53 12.49 -13.43 -20.09
N GLU A 54 12.33 -13.54 -21.42
CA GLU A 54 13.42 -13.37 -22.39
C GLU A 54 14.10 -11.99 -22.27
N ILE A 55 13.29 -10.93 -22.29
CA ILE A 55 13.76 -9.53 -22.25
C ILE A 55 14.42 -9.21 -20.93
N SER A 56 13.86 -9.68 -19.83
CA SER A 56 14.45 -9.41 -18.52
C SER A 56 15.78 -10.12 -18.34
N ASN A 57 15.91 -11.36 -18.82
CA ASN A 57 17.19 -12.05 -18.82
C ASN A 57 18.24 -11.29 -19.66
N ALA A 58 17.84 -10.70 -20.79
CA ALA A 58 18.71 -9.86 -21.60
C ALA A 58 19.09 -8.57 -20.86
N LEU A 59 18.13 -7.95 -20.17
CA LEU A 59 18.32 -6.75 -19.37
C LEU A 59 19.35 -6.98 -18.25
N ILE A 60 19.16 -8.03 -17.44
CA ILE A 60 20.06 -8.38 -16.34
C ILE A 60 21.46 -8.73 -16.86
N LYS A 61 21.56 -9.53 -17.93
CA LYS A 61 22.87 -9.78 -18.56
C LYS A 61 23.54 -8.50 -19.05
N GLY A 62 22.77 -7.54 -19.53
CA GLY A 62 23.26 -6.22 -19.90
C GLY A 62 23.88 -5.48 -18.70
N PHE A 63 23.19 -5.49 -17.55
CA PHE A 63 23.69 -4.92 -16.30
C PHE A 63 24.96 -5.64 -15.80
N GLU A 64 24.95 -6.97 -15.70
CA GLU A 64 26.10 -7.78 -15.25
C GLU A 64 27.36 -7.53 -16.07
N ASN A 65 27.21 -7.42 -17.39
CA ASN A 65 28.32 -7.20 -18.31
C ASN A 65 28.69 -5.72 -18.48
N ASN A 66 28.08 -4.80 -17.73
CA ASN A 66 28.23 -3.36 -17.87
C ASN A 66 27.99 -2.87 -19.32
N ASN A 67 27.10 -3.54 -20.06
CA ASN A 67 26.78 -3.24 -21.44
C ASN A 67 25.45 -2.48 -21.56
N TYR A 68 25.45 -1.25 -21.05
CA TYR A 68 24.26 -0.40 -20.99
C TYR A 68 23.74 0.03 -22.37
N LYS A 69 24.58 -0.02 -23.41
CA LYS A 69 24.12 0.22 -24.79
C LYS A 69 23.17 -0.87 -25.28
N ILE A 70 23.40 -2.13 -24.91
CA ILE A 70 22.46 -3.22 -25.23
C ILE A 70 21.18 -3.07 -24.40
N VAL A 71 21.30 -2.67 -23.14
CA VAL A 71 20.12 -2.39 -22.29
C VAL A 71 19.21 -1.35 -22.94
N ASP A 72 19.77 -0.23 -23.42
CA ASP A 72 18.99 0.81 -24.10
C ASP A 72 18.20 0.28 -25.31
N THR A 73 18.71 -0.72 -26.04
CA THR A 73 17.98 -1.31 -27.19
C THR A 73 16.70 -2.06 -26.78
N LEU A 74 16.60 -2.45 -25.51
CA LEU A 74 15.43 -3.11 -24.96
C LEU A 74 14.36 -2.11 -24.52
N PHE A 75 14.71 -0.82 -24.35
CA PHE A 75 13.81 0.21 -23.85
C PHE A 75 13.05 0.85 -25.00
N ASN A 76 11.79 1.21 -24.75
CA ASN A 76 11.05 2.00 -25.71
C ASN A 76 11.56 3.46 -25.74
N PRO A 77 11.27 4.22 -26.82
CA PRO A 77 11.81 5.56 -27.00
C PRO A 77 11.50 6.52 -25.84
N HIS A 78 10.36 6.33 -25.18
CA HIS A 78 9.94 7.23 -24.11
C HIS A 78 10.62 6.91 -22.77
N LEU A 79 10.88 5.64 -22.48
CA LEU A 79 11.70 5.23 -21.35
C LEU A 79 13.15 5.74 -21.52
N LEU A 80 13.69 5.67 -22.75
CA LEU A 80 15.03 6.17 -23.09
C LEU A 80 15.22 7.68 -22.82
N LEU A 81 14.18 8.50 -22.96
CA LEU A 81 14.25 9.93 -22.62
C LEU A 81 14.56 10.16 -21.12
N LYS A 82 14.24 9.17 -20.29
CA LYS A 82 14.40 9.22 -18.84
C LYS A 82 15.57 8.36 -18.35
N LEU A 83 15.81 7.20 -18.96
CA LEU A 83 16.85 6.23 -18.63
C LEU A 83 17.69 5.88 -19.87
N ASP A 84 18.54 6.81 -20.31
CA ASP A 84 19.60 6.52 -21.30
C ASP A 84 20.75 5.70 -20.69
N ALA A 85 21.67 5.19 -21.50
CA ALA A 85 22.77 4.33 -21.05
C ALA A 85 23.56 4.90 -19.87
N ASN A 86 23.77 6.22 -19.82
CA ASN A 86 24.51 6.86 -18.74
C ASN A 86 23.69 6.88 -17.44
N ARG A 87 22.41 7.28 -17.52
CA ARG A 87 21.53 7.25 -16.35
C ARG A 87 21.26 5.84 -15.87
N THR A 88 21.13 4.88 -16.78
CA THR A 88 20.98 3.47 -16.49
C THR A 88 22.22 2.94 -15.75
N GLU A 89 23.42 3.24 -16.23
CA GLU A 89 24.67 2.90 -15.54
C GLU A 89 24.76 3.51 -14.13
N GLN A 90 24.44 4.81 -14.01
CA GLN A 90 24.45 5.50 -12.71
C GLN A 90 23.44 4.90 -11.74
N THR A 91 22.25 4.56 -12.23
CA THR A 91 21.19 3.95 -11.45
C THR A 91 21.61 2.57 -10.95
N TRP A 92 22.10 1.70 -11.84
CA TRP A 92 22.59 0.37 -11.47
C TRP A 92 23.72 0.42 -10.45
N LYS A 93 24.72 1.29 -10.66
CA LYS A 93 25.81 1.50 -9.69
C LYS A 93 25.32 2.03 -8.34
N SER A 94 24.28 2.86 -8.34
CA SER A 94 23.67 3.35 -7.10
C SER A 94 22.96 2.23 -6.36
N ILE A 95 22.31 1.31 -7.09
CA ILE A 95 21.68 0.11 -6.52
C ILE A 95 22.75 -0.79 -5.91
N GLU A 96 23.83 -1.13 -6.62
CA GLU A 96 24.89 -1.98 -6.05
C GLU A 96 25.61 -1.33 -4.86
N ALA A 97 25.80 -0.01 -4.89
CA ALA A 97 26.35 0.73 -3.74
C ALA A 97 25.42 0.67 -2.51
N SER A 98 24.11 0.54 -2.76
CA SER A 98 23.07 0.47 -1.75
C SER A 98 22.93 -0.96 -1.22
N TYR A 99 22.69 -1.95 -2.09
CA TYR A 99 22.29 -3.31 -1.72
C TYR A 99 23.45 -4.33 -1.79
N GLY A 100 24.65 -3.87 -2.14
CA GLY A 100 25.83 -4.72 -2.35
C GLY A 100 25.91 -5.23 -3.79
N SER A 101 26.94 -6.01 -4.12
CA SER A 101 27.09 -6.54 -5.48
C SER A 101 25.90 -7.44 -5.85
N PHE A 102 25.42 -7.34 -7.09
CA PHE A 102 24.45 -8.29 -7.63
C PHE A 102 25.01 -9.72 -7.61
N LYS A 103 24.17 -10.71 -7.27
CA LYS A 103 24.56 -12.12 -7.17
C LYS A 103 23.93 -12.97 -8.27
N ASN A 104 22.60 -12.99 -8.37
CA ASN A 104 21.85 -13.73 -9.38
C ASN A 104 20.37 -13.31 -9.38
N ILE A 105 19.61 -13.80 -10.37
CA ILE A 105 18.15 -13.68 -10.39
C ILE A 105 17.50 -14.87 -9.69
N GLY A 106 16.39 -14.59 -9.00
CA GLY A 106 15.55 -15.59 -8.36
C GLY A 106 14.34 -15.97 -9.20
N SER A 107 13.21 -16.10 -8.53
CA SER A 107 11.95 -16.49 -9.16
C SER A 107 11.32 -15.35 -9.96
N SER A 108 10.48 -15.68 -10.94
CA SER A 108 9.68 -14.71 -11.70
C SER A 108 8.19 -14.99 -11.59
N ALA A 109 7.38 -13.94 -11.73
CA ALA A 109 5.92 -14.04 -11.65
C ALA A 109 5.23 -12.99 -12.53
N LEU A 110 4.04 -13.34 -13.02
CA LEU A 110 3.13 -12.35 -13.57
C LEU A 110 2.42 -11.62 -12.42
N LYS A 111 2.28 -10.32 -12.58
CA LYS A 111 1.47 -9.47 -11.71
C LYS A 111 0.38 -8.82 -12.56
N GLU A 112 -0.85 -9.16 -12.26
CA GLU A 112 -2.02 -8.66 -12.97
C GLU A 112 -2.65 -7.48 -12.22
N THR A 113 -3.08 -6.48 -12.98
CA THR A 113 -3.89 -5.35 -12.49
C THR A 113 -5.14 -5.18 -13.35
N ALA A 114 -6.05 -4.28 -12.98
CA ALA A 114 -7.17 -3.93 -13.84
C ALA A 114 -6.72 -3.25 -15.14
N GLU A 115 -5.73 -2.35 -15.07
CA GLU A 115 -5.23 -1.58 -16.20
C GLU A 115 -4.26 -2.37 -17.08
N ALA A 116 -3.31 -3.09 -16.48
CA ALA A 116 -2.21 -3.69 -17.24
C ALA A 116 -1.56 -4.94 -16.58
N ASN A 117 -0.67 -5.59 -17.33
CA ASN A 117 0.13 -6.71 -16.83
C ASN A 117 1.58 -6.27 -16.62
N PHE A 118 2.18 -6.79 -15.55
CA PHE A 118 3.56 -6.60 -15.19
C PHE A 118 4.26 -7.95 -15.00
N PHE A 119 5.57 -7.94 -15.13
CA PHE A 119 6.42 -9.08 -14.88
C PHE A 119 7.38 -8.74 -13.75
N LEU A 120 7.39 -9.56 -12.71
CA LEU A 120 8.26 -9.43 -11.56
C LEU A 120 9.40 -10.43 -11.64
N ILE A 121 10.61 -9.99 -11.36
CA ILE A 121 11.80 -10.83 -11.19
C ILE A 121 12.53 -10.44 -9.94
N GLU A 122 12.82 -11.45 -9.14
CA GLU A 122 13.63 -11.35 -7.95
C GLU A 122 15.11 -11.16 -8.31
N LEU A 123 15.74 -10.18 -7.69
CA LEU A 123 17.15 -9.83 -7.82
C LEU A 123 17.83 -10.01 -6.48
N HIS A 124 18.77 -10.96 -6.40
CA HIS A 124 19.54 -11.20 -5.19
C HIS A 124 20.80 -10.32 -5.16
N PHE A 125 20.93 -9.48 -4.15
CA PHE A 125 22.16 -8.73 -3.87
C PHE A 125 22.84 -9.23 -2.59
N GLU A 126 24.04 -8.74 -2.30
CA GLU A 126 24.82 -9.21 -1.15
C GLU A 126 24.16 -8.91 0.20
N HIS A 127 23.38 -7.84 0.30
CA HIS A 127 22.80 -7.40 1.57
C HIS A 127 21.30 -7.62 1.66
N GLU A 128 20.59 -7.66 0.53
CA GLU A 128 19.14 -7.79 0.47
C GLU A 128 18.69 -8.18 -0.94
N ASP A 129 17.48 -8.70 -1.02
CA ASP A 129 16.80 -9.00 -2.28
C ASP A 129 15.88 -7.83 -2.68
N LEU A 130 15.72 -7.62 -3.99
CA LEU A 130 14.77 -6.66 -4.56
C LEU A 130 13.93 -7.33 -5.64
N ASP A 131 12.72 -6.82 -5.87
CA ASP A 131 11.94 -7.21 -7.04
C ASP A 131 12.06 -6.14 -8.13
N LEU A 132 12.49 -6.56 -9.32
CA LEU A 132 12.37 -5.77 -10.54
C LEU A 132 11.02 -6.05 -11.19
N GLU A 133 10.17 -5.04 -11.19
CA GLU A 133 8.93 -5.04 -11.94
C GLU A 133 9.13 -4.35 -13.29
N LEU A 134 8.64 -4.97 -14.35
CA LEU A 134 8.62 -4.36 -15.67
C LEU A 134 7.30 -4.54 -16.41
N SER A 135 7.10 -3.72 -17.43
CA SER A 135 6.07 -3.95 -18.44
C SER A 135 6.62 -3.81 -19.84
N LEU A 136 5.92 -4.43 -20.80
CA LEU A 136 6.25 -4.35 -22.23
C LEU A 136 5.20 -3.55 -22.98
N ASP A 137 5.63 -2.88 -24.04
CA ASP A 137 4.73 -2.32 -25.07
C ASP A 137 4.44 -3.32 -26.19
N GLU A 138 3.60 -2.93 -27.15
CA GLU A 138 3.19 -3.74 -28.29
C GLU A 138 4.33 -4.24 -29.19
N ASN A 139 5.54 -3.65 -29.08
CA ASN A 139 6.73 -4.02 -29.85
C ASN A 139 7.71 -4.88 -29.03
N ASP A 140 7.25 -5.46 -27.92
CA ASP A 140 8.08 -6.22 -26.98
C ASP A 140 9.25 -5.37 -26.43
N GLN A 141 9.10 -4.04 -26.32
CA GLN A 141 10.08 -3.17 -25.66
C GLN A 141 9.66 -2.86 -24.23
N VAL A 142 10.63 -2.70 -23.33
CA VAL A 142 10.39 -2.32 -21.94
C VAL A 142 9.78 -0.93 -21.90
N ASN A 143 8.54 -0.86 -21.43
CA ASN A 143 7.77 0.37 -21.30
C ASN A 143 7.94 1.03 -19.92
N SER A 144 8.02 0.21 -18.86
CA SER A 144 8.25 0.70 -17.51
C SER A 144 9.16 -0.25 -16.73
N LEU A 145 9.90 0.31 -15.77
CA LEU A 145 10.75 -0.40 -14.81
C LEU A 145 10.54 0.20 -13.42
N MET A 146 10.44 -0.66 -12.42
CA MET A 146 10.38 -0.25 -11.01
C MET A 146 11.12 -1.28 -10.16
N LEU A 147 11.97 -0.81 -9.25
CA LEU A 147 12.49 -1.65 -8.18
C LEU A 147 11.60 -1.52 -6.96
N LEU A 148 11.21 -2.67 -6.44
CA LEU A 148 10.39 -2.84 -5.25
C LEU A 148 11.24 -3.56 -4.20
N PRO A 149 10.96 -3.38 -2.89
CA PRO A 149 11.44 -4.31 -1.89
C PRO A 149 11.09 -5.73 -2.31
N ALA A 150 11.96 -6.70 -2.05
CA ALA A 150 11.61 -8.09 -2.30
C ALA A 150 10.32 -8.41 -1.54
N SER A 151 9.29 -8.78 -2.30
CA SER A 151 8.15 -9.48 -1.75
C SER A 151 8.65 -10.88 -1.39
N ASN A 152 9.30 -11.01 -0.22
CA ASN A 152 9.82 -12.28 0.28
C ASN A 152 8.73 -13.33 0.12
N LYS A 153 8.87 -14.20 -0.89
CA LYS A 153 7.89 -15.23 -1.22
C LYS A 153 7.99 -16.39 -0.24
N THR A 154 8.13 -16.08 1.05
CA THR A 154 7.69 -17.03 2.06
C THR A 154 6.21 -17.19 1.77
N GLN A 155 5.84 -18.33 1.19
CA GLN A 155 4.48 -18.59 0.79
C GLN A 155 3.62 -18.37 2.02
N TRP A 156 2.73 -17.39 1.95
CA TRP A 156 1.79 -17.14 3.04
C TRP A 156 1.13 -18.46 3.43
N SER A 157 1.23 -18.80 4.71
CA SER A 157 0.55 -19.93 5.32
C SER A 157 -0.58 -19.41 6.19
N PRO A 158 -1.75 -20.05 6.23
CA PRO A 158 -2.81 -19.63 7.12
C PRO A 158 -2.41 -19.73 8.60
N PRO A 159 -2.85 -18.79 9.45
CA PRO A 159 -2.74 -18.93 10.90
C PRO A 159 -3.45 -20.20 11.40
N SER A 160 -3.01 -20.76 12.54
CA SER A 160 -3.51 -22.04 13.06
C SER A 160 -5.00 -22.07 13.42
N TYR A 161 -5.62 -20.90 13.62
CA TYR A 161 -7.05 -20.77 13.92
C TYR A 161 -7.94 -20.69 12.66
N VAL A 162 -7.34 -20.69 11.47
CA VAL A 162 -8.05 -20.66 10.20
C VAL A 162 -8.42 -22.07 9.77
N ASN A 163 -9.69 -22.28 9.43
CA ASN A 163 -10.16 -23.54 8.85
C ASN A 163 -10.26 -23.41 7.32
N LEU A 164 -9.19 -23.77 6.60
CA LEU A 164 -9.12 -23.65 5.14
C LEU A 164 -10.22 -24.41 4.40
N GLU A 165 -10.62 -25.58 4.89
CA GLU A 165 -11.65 -26.41 4.23
C GLU A 165 -13.01 -25.71 4.18
N SER A 166 -13.23 -24.78 5.11
CA SER A 166 -14.48 -24.03 5.21
C SER A 166 -14.48 -22.72 4.43
N ILE A 167 -13.44 -22.38 3.65
CA ILE A 167 -13.28 -21.07 3.02
C ILE A 167 -13.32 -21.20 1.50
N ILE A 168 -14.15 -20.37 0.87
CA ILE A 168 -14.22 -20.22 -0.58
C ILE A 168 -13.81 -18.80 -0.95
N GLU A 169 -12.96 -18.67 -1.97
CA GLU A 169 -12.66 -17.40 -2.62
C GLU A 169 -13.19 -17.40 -4.05
N LYS A 170 -13.76 -16.26 -4.48
CA LYS A 170 -14.16 -16.01 -5.86
C LYS A 170 -13.61 -14.69 -6.34
N ASP A 171 -13.03 -14.70 -7.54
CA ASP A 171 -12.67 -13.46 -8.22
C ASP A 171 -13.92 -12.69 -8.62
N THR A 172 -13.84 -11.37 -8.49
CA THR A 172 -14.92 -10.43 -8.79
C THR A 172 -14.33 -9.05 -9.09
N SER A 173 -15.17 -8.01 -9.15
CA SER A 173 -14.72 -6.65 -9.38
C SER A 173 -15.57 -5.61 -8.64
N VAL A 174 -14.94 -4.51 -8.24
CA VAL A 174 -15.59 -3.37 -7.58
C VAL A 174 -15.70 -2.19 -8.54
N GLY A 175 -16.88 -1.56 -8.60
CA GLY A 175 -17.16 -0.39 -9.43
C GLY A 175 -17.61 -0.72 -10.86
N LYS A 176 -18.30 0.22 -11.50
CA LYS A 176 -18.84 0.07 -12.87
C LYS A 176 -17.95 0.70 -13.95
N VAL A 177 -17.32 1.82 -13.62
CA VAL A 177 -16.37 2.52 -14.48
C VAL A 177 -14.98 2.21 -13.95
N ASP A 178 -14.09 1.76 -14.82
CA ASP A 178 -12.74 1.31 -14.47
C ASP A 178 -12.77 0.29 -13.30
N PRO A 179 -13.42 -0.87 -13.46
CA PRO A 179 -13.64 -1.82 -12.38
C PRO A 179 -12.32 -2.37 -11.81
N LEU A 180 -12.23 -2.38 -10.48
CA LEU A 180 -11.06 -2.88 -9.75
C LEU A 180 -11.15 -4.39 -9.60
N LEU A 181 -10.01 -5.08 -9.68
CA LEU A 181 -9.90 -6.48 -9.32
C LEU A 181 -10.21 -6.67 -7.84
N ALA A 182 -11.05 -7.65 -7.55
CA ALA A 182 -11.51 -7.94 -6.20
C ALA A 182 -11.65 -9.43 -5.95
N LYS A 183 -11.68 -9.80 -4.67
CA LYS A 183 -11.99 -11.14 -4.17
C LYS A 183 -13.13 -11.07 -3.17
N TRP A 184 -14.06 -11.99 -3.34
CA TRP A 184 -15.08 -12.32 -2.36
C TRP A 184 -14.68 -13.59 -1.62
N THR A 185 -14.40 -13.47 -0.33
CA THR A 185 -14.03 -14.58 0.55
C THR A 185 -15.18 -14.88 1.49
N PHE A 186 -15.65 -16.12 1.57
CA PHE A 186 -16.82 -16.48 2.35
C PHE A 186 -16.76 -17.92 2.88
N PRO A 187 -17.46 -18.24 3.98
CA PRO A 187 -17.56 -19.61 4.47
C PRO A 187 -18.31 -20.51 3.47
N GLU A 188 -17.93 -21.78 3.34
CA GLU A 188 -18.57 -22.77 2.46
C GLU A 188 -20.09 -22.76 2.64
N ASN A 189 -20.55 -22.74 3.89
CA ASN A 189 -21.94 -22.50 4.24
C ASN A 189 -22.23 -20.99 4.36
N ASN A 190 -22.33 -20.33 3.20
CA ASN A 190 -22.55 -18.89 3.10
C ASN A 190 -23.97 -18.47 3.49
N SER A 191 -24.24 -18.43 4.80
CA SER A 191 -25.52 -18.04 5.39
C SER A 191 -25.95 -16.58 5.12
N LYS A 192 -25.11 -15.78 4.44
CA LYS A 192 -25.31 -14.36 4.14
C LYS A 192 -25.65 -13.47 5.35
N LYS A 193 -25.24 -13.89 6.57
CA LYS A 193 -25.49 -13.14 7.81
C LYS A 193 -24.71 -11.84 7.92
N ALA A 194 -23.44 -11.84 7.52
CA ALA A 194 -22.62 -10.64 7.56
C ALA A 194 -21.54 -10.69 6.47
N ILE A 195 -21.23 -9.52 5.92
CA ILE A 195 -20.10 -9.29 5.02
C ILE A 195 -19.33 -8.05 5.47
N ALA A 196 -18.01 -8.12 5.42
CA ALA A 196 -17.12 -7.03 5.73
C ALA A 196 -16.43 -6.50 4.45
N VAL A 197 -16.44 -5.18 4.25
CA VAL A 197 -15.73 -4.51 3.15
C VAL A 197 -14.45 -3.90 3.71
N PHE A 198 -13.30 -4.28 3.18
CA PHE A 198 -12.01 -3.83 3.69
C PHE A 198 -11.48 -2.61 2.94
N VAL A 199 -11.01 -1.60 3.67
CA VAL A 199 -10.46 -0.35 3.12
C VAL A 199 -9.02 -0.18 3.59
N HIS A 200 -8.09 -0.23 2.64
CA HIS A 200 -6.64 -0.22 2.84
C HIS A 200 -6.12 1.04 3.54
N GLY A 201 -4.92 0.92 4.11
CA GLY A 201 -4.08 2.04 4.52
C GLY A 201 -3.51 2.84 3.36
N SER A 202 -2.54 3.71 3.69
CA SER A 202 -1.89 4.62 2.74
C SER A 202 -1.11 3.86 1.64
N GLY A 203 -1.06 4.45 0.45
CA GLY A 203 -0.29 3.92 -0.68
C GLY A 203 -1.12 3.06 -1.64
N ALA A 204 -0.47 2.64 -2.73
CA ALA A 204 -1.05 1.82 -3.79
C ALA A 204 -1.06 0.34 -3.37
N ASN A 205 -1.98 -0.03 -2.47
CA ASN A 205 -2.09 -1.37 -1.93
C ASN A 205 -2.87 -2.33 -2.86
N ASP A 206 -2.42 -3.58 -2.91
CA ASP A 206 -3.21 -4.69 -3.46
C ASP A 206 -4.34 -5.07 -2.49
N MET A 207 -5.24 -5.95 -2.93
CA MET A 207 -6.39 -6.42 -2.13
C MET A 207 -6.02 -7.17 -0.85
N ASN A 208 -4.76 -7.55 -0.65
CA ASN A 208 -4.30 -8.21 0.57
C ASN A 208 -3.63 -7.23 1.53
N GLU A 209 -3.43 -5.97 1.12
CA GLU A 209 -2.54 -5.03 1.79
C GLU A 209 -1.17 -5.69 2.07
N SER A 210 -0.59 -6.25 1.01
CA SER A 210 0.66 -7.01 1.06
C SER A 210 1.82 -6.12 1.52
N LEU A 211 2.56 -6.56 2.55
CA LEU A 211 3.77 -5.91 3.04
C LEU A 211 4.84 -6.97 3.37
N GLY A 212 5.89 -7.02 2.56
CA GLY A 212 6.88 -8.09 2.65
C GLY A 212 6.19 -9.46 2.47
N PRO A 213 6.39 -10.43 3.38
CA PRO A 213 5.72 -11.73 3.32
C PRO A 213 4.27 -11.69 3.85
N ASN A 214 3.83 -10.56 4.41
CA ASN A 214 2.56 -10.46 5.11
C ASN A 214 1.41 -10.14 4.17
N GLN A 215 0.25 -10.74 4.43
CA GLN A 215 -0.97 -10.62 3.64
C GLN A 215 -2.12 -10.21 4.57
N PHE A 216 -2.04 -8.98 5.09
CA PHE A 216 -2.85 -8.51 6.24
C PHE A 216 -4.36 -8.69 6.05
N PHE A 217 -4.91 -8.22 4.93
CA PHE A 217 -6.33 -8.39 4.64
C PHE A 217 -6.72 -9.82 4.27
N LYS A 218 -5.79 -10.63 3.77
CA LYS A 218 -6.04 -12.05 3.57
C LYS A 218 -6.19 -12.78 4.90
N ASP A 219 -5.30 -12.51 5.86
CA ASP A 219 -5.39 -13.05 7.22
C ASP A 219 -6.73 -12.68 7.87
N LEU A 220 -7.13 -11.41 7.76
CA LEU A 220 -8.41 -10.96 8.28
C LEU A 220 -9.58 -11.67 7.61
N ALA A 221 -9.60 -11.74 6.28
CA ALA A 221 -10.67 -12.40 5.53
C ALA A 221 -10.82 -13.88 5.91
N TYR A 222 -9.70 -14.60 6.05
CA TYR A 222 -9.72 -16.02 6.38
C TYR A 222 -10.12 -16.27 7.84
N GLY A 223 -9.68 -15.41 8.76
CA GLY A 223 -10.12 -15.43 10.16
C GLY A 223 -11.63 -15.17 10.31
N LEU A 224 -12.16 -14.19 9.56
CA LEU A 224 -13.60 -13.87 9.55
C LEU A 224 -14.42 -14.97 8.88
N ALA A 225 -13.96 -15.52 7.75
CA ALA A 225 -14.65 -16.61 7.05
C ALA A 225 -14.72 -17.88 7.92
N SER A 226 -13.64 -18.21 8.63
CA SER A 226 -13.62 -19.31 9.63
C SER A 226 -14.64 -19.07 10.76
N ASN A 227 -15.06 -17.82 10.96
CA ASN A 227 -16.07 -17.41 11.94
C ASN A 227 -17.45 -17.14 11.33
N GLY A 228 -17.68 -17.50 10.07
CA GLY A 228 -18.98 -17.39 9.40
C GLY A 228 -19.30 -16.02 8.81
N ILE A 229 -18.29 -15.14 8.66
CA ILE A 229 -18.44 -13.77 8.16
C ILE A 229 -17.73 -13.67 6.81
N ALA A 230 -18.44 -13.24 5.77
CA ALA A 230 -17.85 -13.03 4.45
C ALA A 230 -17.05 -11.72 4.40
N SER A 231 -16.24 -11.54 3.37
CA SER A 231 -15.55 -10.28 3.11
C SER A 231 -15.37 -9.96 1.62
N ILE A 232 -15.25 -8.67 1.31
CA ILE A 232 -14.82 -8.14 0.02
C ILE A 232 -13.47 -7.46 0.21
N ARG A 233 -12.52 -7.86 -0.63
CA ARG A 233 -11.19 -7.28 -0.74
C ARG A 233 -10.99 -6.85 -2.18
N TYR A 234 -10.37 -5.70 -2.42
CA TYR A 234 -10.20 -5.15 -3.77
C TYR A 234 -8.87 -4.44 -3.90
N ASN A 235 -8.26 -4.40 -5.07
CA ASN A 235 -7.07 -3.59 -5.28
C ASN A 235 -7.45 -2.10 -5.21
N LYS A 236 -6.59 -1.24 -4.64
CA LYS A 236 -6.82 0.21 -4.73
C LYS A 236 -6.75 0.68 -6.18
N ARG A 237 -7.49 1.75 -6.52
CA ARG A 237 -7.39 2.48 -7.80
C ARG A 237 -5.94 2.78 -8.19
N THR A 238 -5.13 3.21 -7.24
CA THR A 238 -3.72 3.57 -7.46
C THR A 238 -2.80 2.36 -7.66
N TYR A 239 -3.25 1.16 -7.27
CA TYR A 239 -2.59 -0.10 -7.60
C TYR A 239 -3.04 -0.61 -8.98
N ASP A 240 -4.35 -0.63 -9.20
CA ASP A 240 -4.95 -1.23 -10.38
C ASP A 240 -4.82 -0.37 -11.65
N TYR A 241 -4.84 0.95 -11.48
CA TYR A 241 -4.75 1.98 -12.52
C TYR A 241 -3.56 2.92 -12.25
N ARG A 242 -2.42 2.32 -11.91
CA ARG A 242 -1.21 3.07 -11.53
C ARG A 242 -0.73 4.02 -12.62
N ASN A 243 -0.85 3.66 -13.90
CA ASN A 243 -0.39 4.50 -15.00
C ASN A 243 -1.28 5.73 -15.12
N ALA A 244 -2.60 5.54 -15.12
CA ALA A 244 -3.57 6.63 -15.07
C ALA A 244 -3.32 7.54 -13.85
N ALA A 245 -3.17 6.98 -12.65
CA ALA A 245 -2.91 7.73 -11.42
C ALA A 245 -1.61 8.54 -11.50
N THR A 246 -0.53 7.96 -12.05
CA THR A 246 0.75 8.65 -12.24
C THR A 246 0.63 9.79 -13.25
N SER A 247 -0.04 9.56 -14.38
CA SER A 247 -0.22 10.56 -15.43
C SER A 247 -0.98 11.80 -14.95
N LYS A 248 -1.84 11.62 -13.93
CA LYS A 248 -2.69 12.65 -13.32
C LYS A 248 -2.31 12.91 -11.86
N ILE A 249 -1.04 12.74 -11.50
CA ILE A 249 -0.58 12.85 -10.10
C ILE A 249 -0.98 14.17 -9.43
N ASN A 250 -1.08 15.27 -10.19
CA ASN A 250 -1.49 16.58 -9.67
C ASN A 250 -3.01 16.77 -9.53
N GLU A 251 -3.82 15.84 -10.06
CA GLU A 251 -5.28 15.88 -10.00
C GLU A 251 -5.86 14.92 -8.96
N LEU A 252 -5.01 14.12 -8.30
CA LEU A 252 -5.44 13.15 -7.30
C LEU A 252 -6.00 13.86 -6.05
N ASP A 253 -7.06 13.28 -5.50
CA ASP A 253 -7.64 13.64 -4.22
C ASP A 253 -7.98 12.38 -3.40
N ILE A 254 -8.38 12.57 -2.15
CA ILE A 254 -8.67 11.45 -1.25
C ILE A 254 -9.88 10.64 -1.70
N ASP A 255 -10.82 11.27 -2.41
CA ASP A 255 -12.05 10.62 -2.83
C ASP A 255 -11.78 9.70 -4.02
N TYR A 256 -10.94 10.13 -4.96
CA TYR A 256 -10.41 9.28 -6.03
C TYR A 256 -9.55 8.13 -5.51
N GLU A 257 -8.68 8.37 -4.50
CA GLU A 257 -7.79 7.31 -4.00
C GLU A 257 -8.54 6.27 -3.16
N VAL A 258 -9.51 6.70 -2.34
CA VAL A 258 -10.06 5.85 -1.27
C VAL A 258 -11.59 5.80 -1.26
N THR A 259 -12.28 6.93 -1.11
CA THR A 259 -13.67 6.89 -0.64
C THR A 259 -14.66 6.44 -1.71
N ASN A 260 -14.48 6.85 -2.97
CA ASN A 260 -15.38 6.47 -4.07
C ASN A 260 -15.38 4.95 -4.26
N ASP A 261 -14.19 4.34 -4.29
CA ASP A 261 -14.00 2.91 -4.45
C ASP A 261 -14.59 2.11 -3.28
N ALA A 262 -14.41 2.60 -2.05
CA ALA A 262 -14.98 1.98 -0.86
C ALA A 262 -16.51 2.02 -0.85
N ILE A 263 -17.12 3.13 -1.28
CA ILE A 263 -18.57 3.25 -1.41
C ILE A 263 -19.11 2.26 -2.45
N GLU A 264 -18.44 2.11 -3.60
CA GLU A 264 -18.83 1.11 -4.61
C GLU A 264 -18.71 -0.33 -4.08
N ALA A 265 -17.68 -0.63 -3.29
CA ALA A 265 -17.54 -1.94 -2.65
C ALA A 265 -18.66 -2.21 -1.62
N VAL A 266 -19.09 -1.18 -0.87
CA VAL A 266 -20.24 -1.28 0.04
C VAL A 266 -21.56 -1.45 -0.73
N ASN A 267 -21.75 -0.72 -1.83
CA ASN A 267 -22.93 -0.89 -2.70
C ASN A 267 -23.00 -2.32 -3.24
N MET A 268 -21.89 -2.86 -3.72
CA MET A 268 -21.78 -4.25 -4.15
C MET A 268 -22.15 -5.24 -3.02
N ALA A 269 -21.62 -5.04 -1.81
CA ALA A 269 -21.93 -5.88 -0.66
C ALA A 269 -23.44 -5.89 -0.32
N ASN A 270 -24.10 -4.73 -0.43
CA ASN A 270 -25.54 -4.59 -0.26
C ASN A 270 -26.32 -5.32 -1.36
N GLU A 271 -25.92 -5.16 -2.63
CA GLU A 271 -26.53 -5.84 -3.78
C GLU A 271 -26.41 -7.38 -3.72
N MET A 272 -25.37 -7.89 -3.05
CA MET A 272 -25.20 -9.33 -2.80
C MET A 272 -26.20 -9.90 -1.78
N GLY A 273 -26.96 -9.05 -1.09
CA GLY A 273 -28.07 -9.45 -0.20
C GLY A 273 -27.64 -9.99 1.16
N TYR A 274 -26.57 -9.44 1.74
CA TYR A 274 -26.17 -9.76 3.11
C TYR A 274 -27.03 -9.00 4.13
N GLU A 275 -27.36 -9.65 5.26
CA GLU A 275 -28.17 -9.02 6.33
C GLU A 275 -27.42 -7.87 7.03
N LYS A 276 -26.10 -8.00 7.15
CA LYS A 276 -25.22 -6.99 7.75
C LYS A 276 -24.05 -6.67 6.83
N VAL A 277 -23.86 -5.39 6.52
CA VAL A 277 -22.67 -4.89 5.82
C VAL A 277 -21.82 -4.07 6.80
N ILE A 278 -20.58 -4.49 6.98
CA ILE A 278 -19.62 -3.89 7.92
C ILE A 278 -18.48 -3.26 7.12
N LEU A 279 -18.14 -2.02 7.42
CA LEU A 279 -16.94 -1.40 6.86
C LEU A 279 -15.77 -1.62 7.83
N ILE A 280 -14.64 -2.16 7.35
CA ILE A 280 -13.41 -2.28 8.13
C ILE A 280 -12.32 -1.49 7.43
N GLY A 281 -11.92 -0.37 8.03
CA GLY A 281 -10.83 0.47 7.51
C GLY A 281 -9.55 0.29 8.31
N HIS A 282 -8.41 0.12 7.63
CA HIS A 282 -7.08 0.07 8.23
C HIS A 282 -6.31 1.37 8.00
N SER A 283 -5.60 1.87 9.01
CA SER A 283 -4.73 3.05 8.87
C SER A 283 -5.47 4.24 8.23
N LEU A 284 -5.05 4.72 7.06
CA LEU A 284 -5.78 5.74 6.28
C LEU A 284 -7.25 5.37 5.99
N GLY A 285 -7.54 4.11 5.67
CA GLY A 285 -8.91 3.62 5.50
C GLY A 285 -9.72 3.68 6.80
N GLY A 286 -9.06 3.46 7.96
CA GLY A 286 -9.67 3.63 9.29
C GLY A 286 -9.93 5.10 9.62
N HIS A 287 -9.02 6.00 9.24
CA HIS A 287 -9.19 7.44 9.32
C HIS A 287 -10.39 7.91 8.51
N LEU A 288 -10.59 7.38 7.29
CA LEU A 288 -11.66 7.81 6.39
C LEU A 288 -12.97 7.04 6.57
N ALA A 289 -12.98 5.99 7.40
CA ALA A 289 -14.16 5.14 7.60
C ALA A 289 -15.42 5.94 7.96
N PRO A 290 -15.38 6.99 8.82
CA PRO A 290 -16.56 7.81 9.07
C PRO A 290 -17.06 8.57 7.84
N LYS A 291 -16.16 9.08 6.97
CA LYS A 291 -16.54 9.80 5.73
C LYS A 291 -17.18 8.86 4.70
N ILE A 292 -16.66 7.64 4.59
CA ILE A 292 -17.27 6.58 3.74
C ILE A 292 -18.65 6.24 4.28
N ALA A 293 -18.78 6.09 5.60
CA ALA A 293 -20.04 5.75 6.25
C ALA A 293 -21.13 6.82 6.10
N GLU A 294 -20.80 8.12 5.99
CA GLU A 294 -21.80 9.16 5.70
C GLU A 294 -22.50 8.96 4.36
N ASN A 295 -21.86 8.28 3.42
CA ASN A 295 -22.31 8.11 2.04
C ASN A 295 -22.64 6.64 1.71
N SER A 296 -22.82 5.81 2.73
CA SER A 296 -22.96 4.36 2.58
C SER A 296 -24.07 3.78 3.47
N THR A 297 -24.68 2.68 3.03
CA THR A 297 -25.60 1.89 3.87
C THR A 297 -24.81 0.80 4.59
N LEU A 298 -24.62 0.97 5.90
CA LEU A 298 -23.80 0.10 6.75
C LEU A 298 -24.52 -0.25 8.06
N ASN A 299 -24.23 -1.44 8.59
CA ASN A 299 -24.69 -1.89 9.90
C ASN A 299 -23.67 -1.61 11.02
N GLY A 300 -22.42 -1.31 10.67
CA GLY A 300 -21.36 -0.97 11.62
C GLY A 300 -20.05 -0.62 10.92
N VAL A 301 -19.17 0.08 11.66
CA VAL A 301 -17.83 0.48 11.21
C VAL A 301 -16.79 -0.04 12.19
N ILE A 302 -15.68 -0.56 11.67
CA ILE A 302 -14.51 -0.97 12.44
C ILE A 302 -13.31 -0.18 11.94
N THR A 303 -12.58 0.46 12.84
CA THR A 303 -11.30 1.13 12.53
C THR A 303 -10.15 0.32 13.11
N LEU A 304 -9.27 -0.19 12.26
CA LEU A 304 -8.04 -0.88 12.63
C LEU A 304 -6.89 0.12 12.54
N ALA A 305 -6.32 0.54 13.66
CA ALA A 305 -5.24 1.51 13.70
C ALA A 305 -5.54 2.80 12.90
N GLY A 306 -6.78 3.30 12.97
CA GLY A 306 -7.19 4.52 12.28
C GLY A 306 -6.90 5.77 13.11
N ASN A 307 -6.12 6.72 12.60
CA ASN A 307 -5.80 7.95 13.34
C ASN A 307 -7.04 8.86 13.51
N SER A 308 -7.12 9.53 14.67
CA SER A 308 -8.22 10.44 15.02
C SER A 308 -7.89 11.89 14.72
N SER A 309 -6.60 12.25 14.79
CA SER A 309 -6.05 13.56 14.45
C SER A 309 -5.99 13.75 12.93
N PRO A 310 -5.90 15.00 12.43
CA PRO A 310 -5.63 15.28 11.02
C PRO A 310 -4.40 14.51 10.52
N PHE A 311 -4.49 13.87 9.34
CA PHE A 311 -3.42 13.02 8.80
C PHE A 311 -2.04 13.70 8.75
N ILE A 312 -2.02 15.01 8.45
CA ILE A 312 -0.80 15.84 8.41
C ILE A 312 -0.04 15.88 9.75
N ASP A 313 -0.72 15.66 10.87
CA ASP A 313 -0.13 15.70 12.22
C ASP A 313 0.68 14.43 12.55
N LEU A 314 0.40 13.33 11.85
CA LEU A 314 1.03 12.03 12.11
C LEU A 314 2.38 11.88 11.39
N ILE A 315 2.65 12.70 10.39
CA ILE A 315 3.80 12.54 9.50
C ILE A 315 5.13 12.75 10.23
N VAL A 316 5.33 13.93 10.82
CA VAL A 316 6.62 14.28 11.44
C VAL A 316 6.96 13.36 12.63
N PRO A 317 6.02 13.04 13.55
CA PRO A 317 6.31 12.12 14.66
C PRO A 317 6.81 10.75 14.21
N GLN A 318 6.28 10.20 13.10
CA GLN A 318 6.75 8.91 12.58
C GLN A 318 8.22 8.98 12.11
N TYR A 319 8.61 10.07 11.43
CA TYR A 319 10.02 10.26 11.03
C TYR A 319 10.94 10.43 12.24
N GLU A 320 10.52 11.21 13.23
CA GLU A 320 11.30 11.42 14.46
C GLU A 320 11.48 10.12 15.24
N TYR A 321 10.42 9.31 15.34
CA TYR A 321 10.49 7.99 15.96
C TYR A 321 11.51 7.08 15.28
N LEU A 322 11.50 7.01 13.93
CA LEU A 322 12.44 6.18 13.19
C LEU A 322 13.89 6.67 13.33
N ILE A 323 14.14 7.97 13.26
CA ILE A 323 15.50 8.52 13.50
C ILE A 323 16.00 8.20 14.90
N GLN A 324 15.11 8.25 15.89
CA GLN A 324 15.48 8.02 17.28
C GLN A 324 15.74 6.53 17.58
N ASN A 325 14.97 5.62 16.99
CA ASN A 325 14.92 4.23 17.42
C ASN A 325 15.51 3.24 16.41
N ASP A 326 15.57 3.57 15.12
CA ASP A 326 16.10 2.70 14.08
C ASP A 326 17.49 3.18 13.65
N SER A 327 18.53 2.53 14.19
CA SER A 327 19.92 2.82 13.81
C SER A 327 20.22 2.54 12.33
N ASN A 328 19.36 1.78 11.65
CA ASN A 328 19.47 1.43 10.23
C ASN A 328 18.56 2.28 9.33
N THR A 329 17.82 3.24 9.89
CA THR A 329 16.94 4.11 9.12
C THR A 329 17.70 4.90 8.07
N GLN A 330 17.07 5.11 6.92
CA GLN A 330 17.60 6.00 5.88
C GLN A 330 17.06 7.41 5.95
N ILE A 331 16.20 7.68 6.93
CA ILE A 331 15.71 9.03 7.13
C ILE A 331 16.90 9.86 7.61
N THR A 332 17.38 10.73 6.73
CA THR A 332 18.43 11.68 7.04
C THR A 332 17.84 12.92 7.72
N GLU A 333 18.65 13.69 8.45
CA GLU A 333 18.23 14.99 8.97
C GLU A 333 17.74 15.94 7.87
N PHE A 334 18.34 15.86 6.66
CA PHE A 334 17.88 16.62 5.51
C PHE A 334 16.44 16.25 5.13
N MET A 335 16.12 14.96 5.07
CA MET A 335 14.78 14.47 4.78
C MET A 335 13.78 14.85 5.88
N LEU A 336 14.19 14.75 7.15
CA LEU A 336 13.36 15.22 8.26
C LEU A 336 13.06 16.73 8.15
N ASN A 337 14.06 17.55 7.82
CA ASN A 337 13.86 18.98 7.67
C ASN A 337 12.98 19.31 6.44
N ALA A 338 13.13 18.57 5.35
CA ALA A 338 12.28 18.69 4.18
C ALA A 338 10.81 18.35 4.52
N ILE A 339 10.56 17.20 5.17
CA ILE A 339 9.19 16.79 5.52
C ILE A 339 8.58 17.73 6.56
N LYS A 340 9.36 18.26 7.52
CA LYS A 340 8.93 19.31 8.45
C LYS A 340 8.51 20.58 7.73
N THR A 341 9.29 21.02 6.74
CA THR A 341 8.98 22.21 5.93
C THR A 341 7.70 22.02 5.13
N GLN A 342 7.57 20.88 4.45
CA GLN A 342 6.38 20.53 3.68
C GLN A 342 5.14 20.41 4.57
N THR A 343 5.26 19.76 5.72
CA THR A 343 4.18 19.62 6.71
C THR A 343 3.73 20.98 7.23
N LYS A 344 4.69 21.86 7.57
CA LYS A 344 4.40 23.23 8.02
C LYS A 344 3.62 24.01 6.95
N LYS A 345 4.04 23.91 5.68
CA LYS A 345 3.34 24.56 4.55
C LYS A 345 1.86 24.17 4.48
N VAL A 346 1.54 22.88 4.66
CA VAL A 346 0.14 22.40 4.70
C VAL A 346 -0.59 22.96 5.93
N LYS A 347 0.05 22.91 7.11
CA LYS A 347 -0.55 23.39 8.37
C LYS A 347 -0.83 24.89 8.40
N ASP A 348 0.05 25.69 7.79
CA ASP A 348 -0.10 27.14 7.69
C ASP A 348 -1.11 27.55 6.60
N GLY A 349 -1.56 26.61 5.75
CA GLY A 349 -2.44 26.91 4.61
C GLY A 349 -1.71 27.56 3.43
N ASP A 350 -0.38 27.47 3.38
CA ASP A 350 0.48 28.08 2.35
C ASP A 350 0.50 27.25 1.05
N TYR A 351 -0.66 26.76 0.62
CA TYR A 351 -0.84 25.96 -0.59
C TYR A 351 -2.27 26.09 -1.13
N ASP A 352 -2.46 25.73 -2.39
CA ASP A 352 -3.76 25.67 -3.06
C ASP A 352 -3.90 24.36 -3.86
N GLU A 353 -5.04 24.15 -4.50
CA GLU A 353 -5.33 22.95 -5.30
C GLU A 353 -4.32 22.73 -6.44
N THR A 354 -3.69 23.80 -6.93
CA THR A 354 -2.73 23.77 -8.05
C THR A 354 -1.29 23.50 -7.60
N THR A 355 -1.05 23.50 -6.29
CA THR A 355 0.28 23.27 -5.74
C THR A 355 0.77 21.88 -6.09
N ASN A 356 1.92 21.82 -6.77
CA ASN A 356 2.46 20.58 -7.29
C ASN A 356 2.80 19.58 -6.17
N ALA A 357 2.52 18.30 -6.43
CA ALA A 357 2.78 17.18 -5.54
C ALA A 357 4.18 17.20 -4.90
N PHE A 358 5.25 17.44 -5.68
CA PHE A 358 6.63 17.41 -5.15
C PHE A 358 6.93 18.45 -4.05
N MET A 359 6.09 19.50 -3.95
CA MET A 359 6.25 20.59 -2.99
C MET A 359 5.62 20.28 -1.63
N LEU A 360 4.90 19.17 -1.50
CA LEU A 360 4.09 18.82 -0.33
C LEU A 360 4.47 17.41 0.18
N PRO A 361 4.03 17.03 1.39
CA PRO A 361 4.41 15.75 1.98
C PRO A 361 4.00 14.57 1.09
N PHE A 362 4.84 13.53 1.08
CA PHE A 362 4.63 12.28 0.33
C PHE A 362 4.44 12.42 -1.18
N SER A 363 4.81 13.57 -1.76
CA SER A 363 4.54 13.88 -3.16
C SER A 363 3.05 13.83 -3.51
N LEU A 364 2.17 14.19 -2.56
CA LEU A 364 0.72 14.28 -2.77
C LEU A 364 0.34 15.71 -3.14
N PRO A 365 -0.54 15.92 -4.14
CA PRO A 365 -0.82 17.24 -4.68
C PRO A 365 -1.66 18.11 -3.75
N GLY A 366 -1.68 19.42 -4.01
CA GLY A 366 -2.46 20.37 -3.23
C GLY A 366 -3.94 20.01 -3.15
N LYS A 367 -4.53 19.50 -4.24
CA LYS A 367 -5.91 19.01 -4.27
C LYS A 367 -6.18 17.88 -3.27
N TYR A 368 -5.22 16.98 -3.07
CA TYR A 368 -5.29 15.92 -2.06
C TYR A 368 -5.37 16.50 -0.65
N TRP A 369 -4.46 17.41 -0.30
CA TRP A 369 -4.46 18.05 1.00
C TRP A 369 -5.69 18.93 1.22
N LYS A 370 -6.23 19.58 0.17
CA LYS A 370 -7.50 20.30 0.24
C LYS A 370 -8.70 19.39 0.52
N SER A 371 -8.72 18.19 -0.04
CA SER A 371 -9.79 17.22 0.23
C SER A 371 -9.84 16.70 1.68
N LEU A 372 -8.75 16.87 2.43
CA LEU A 372 -8.64 16.55 3.85
C LEU A 372 -8.78 17.79 4.77
N GLU A 373 -8.83 18.99 4.21
CA GLU A 373 -8.85 20.24 4.98
C GLU A 373 -10.11 20.31 5.85
N GLY A 374 -9.92 20.52 7.16
CA GLY A 374 -11.02 20.58 8.12
C GLY A 374 -11.70 19.23 8.43
N TYR A 375 -11.26 18.13 7.81
CA TYR A 375 -11.79 16.80 8.11
C TYR A 375 -11.39 16.37 9.53
N SER A 376 -12.34 15.80 10.26
CA SER A 376 -12.09 15.21 11.57
C SER A 376 -12.96 13.95 11.72
N PRO A 377 -12.34 12.77 11.75
CA PRO A 377 -13.08 11.52 11.75
C PRO A 377 -13.90 11.34 13.03
N VAL A 378 -13.37 11.77 14.18
CA VAL A 378 -14.08 11.75 15.47
C VAL A 378 -15.30 12.67 15.49
N LYS A 379 -15.24 13.83 14.82
CA LYS A 379 -16.40 14.74 14.73
C LYS A 379 -17.47 14.15 13.83
N VAL A 380 -17.07 13.48 12.75
CA VAL A 380 -17.99 12.83 11.81
C VAL A 380 -18.66 11.62 12.45
N SER A 381 -17.90 10.72 13.08
CA SER A 381 -18.45 9.52 13.72
C SER A 381 -19.48 9.86 14.81
N LYS A 382 -19.26 10.93 15.58
CA LYS A 382 -20.18 11.39 16.63
C LYS A 382 -21.55 11.85 16.13
N LYS A 383 -21.68 12.18 14.84
CA LYS A 383 -22.95 12.58 14.22
C LYS A 383 -23.75 11.39 13.70
N GLN A 384 -23.16 10.20 13.72
CA GLN A 384 -23.77 8.98 13.18
C GLN A 384 -24.28 8.09 14.30
N ASP A 385 -25.34 7.33 14.00
CA ASP A 385 -25.94 6.37 14.94
C ASP A 385 -25.48 4.92 14.73
N ILE A 386 -24.80 4.62 13.63
CA ILE A 386 -24.24 3.28 13.38
C ILE A 386 -23.15 2.95 14.41
N PRO A 387 -23.02 1.69 14.86
CA PRO A 387 -22.05 1.32 15.88
C PRO A 387 -20.61 1.32 15.35
N TYR A 388 -19.65 1.68 16.20
CA TYR A 388 -18.22 1.77 15.91
C TYR A 388 -17.39 0.84 16.80
N LEU A 389 -16.49 0.06 16.22
CA LEU A 389 -15.45 -0.67 16.94
C LEU A 389 -14.08 -0.09 16.61
N ILE A 390 -13.43 0.55 17.59
CA ILE A 390 -12.11 1.17 17.40
C ILE A 390 -11.05 0.24 17.98
N LEU A 391 -10.13 -0.23 17.15
CA LEU A 391 -9.10 -1.20 17.52
C LEU A 391 -7.70 -0.61 17.31
N ASN A 392 -6.79 -0.80 18.26
CA ASN A 392 -5.39 -0.36 18.13
C ASN A 392 -4.43 -1.31 18.85
N GLY A 393 -3.22 -1.49 18.32
CA GLY A 393 -2.11 -2.12 19.05
C GLY A 393 -1.36 -1.10 19.92
N ASP A 394 -0.86 -1.49 21.09
CA ASP A 394 -0.11 -0.57 21.97
C ASP A 394 1.35 -0.32 21.55
N ARG A 395 1.91 -1.18 20.68
CA ARG A 395 3.27 -1.01 20.11
C ARG A 395 3.27 -0.14 18.85
N ASP A 396 2.11 0.30 18.38
CA ASP A 396 1.99 1.06 17.14
C ASP A 396 2.55 2.50 17.29
N TYR A 397 3.64 2.78 16.58
CA TYR A 397 4.23 4.12 16.52
C TYR A 397 3.61 5.00 15.42
N GLN A 398 2.90 4.40 14.47
CA GLN A 398 2.29 5.11 13.33
C GLN A 398 0.95 5.71 13.75
N VAL A 399 0.17 4.95 14.52
CA VAL A 399 -1.07 5.37 15.16
C VAL A 399 -1.02 4.97 16.63
N THR A 400 -0.55 5.91 17.44
CA THR A 400 -0.29 5.67 18.86
C THR A 400 -1.58 5.44 19.66
N VAL A 401 -1.45 4.87 20.86
CA VAL A 401 -2.56 4.73 21.82
C VAL A 401 -3.31 6.05 22.06
N ALA A 402 -2.61 7.18 22.07
CA ALA A 402 -3.23 8.49 22.23
C ALA A 402 -4.23 8.82 21.11
N GLU A 403 -4.00 8.32 19.89
CA GLU A 403 -4.95 8.47 18.78
C GLU A 403 -6.20 7.61 19.00
N ALA A 404 -6.03 6.38 19.47
CA ALA A 404 -7.14 5.48 19.82
C ALA A 404 -8.00 6.04 20.97
N GLU A 405 -7.37 6.59 22.01
CA GLU A 405 -8.06 7.20 23.14
C GLU A 405 -8.91 8.41 22.73
N GLN A 406 -8.43 9.21 21.77
CA GLN A 406 -9.16 10.38 21.25
C GLN A 406 -10.48 10.02 20.54
N TRP A 407 -10.58 8.81 19.97
CA TRP A 407 -11.85 8.31 19.44
C TRP A 407 -12.92 8.14 20.52
N LYS A 408 -12.52 7.95 21.79
CA LYS A 408 -13.38 7.49 22.90
C LYS A 408 -14.01 6.13 22.59
N ASN A 409 -15.23 6.12 22.06
CA ASN A 409 -15.94 4.94 21.54
C ASN A 409 -16.44 5.19 20.11
N GLY A 410 -15.93 6.20 19.40
CA GLY A 410 -16.45 6.65 18.11
C GLY A 410 -17.73 7.50 18.23
N ASN A 411 -18.78 6.98 18.88
CA ASN A 411 -20.04 7.68 19.10
C ASN A 411 -20.77 7.21 20.37
N LYS A 412 -22.08 7.53 20.49
CA LYS A 412 -22.91 7.21 21.66
C LYS A 412 -23.70 5.90 21.52
N ASN A 413 -23.57 5.17 20.41
CA ASN A 413 -24.28 3.90 20.26
C ASN A 413 -23.77 2.90 21.32
N LYS A 414 -24.71 2.18 21.95
CA LYS A 414 -24.41 1.22 23.04
C LYS A 414 -23.49 0.07 22.63
N ASN A 415 -23.46 -0.26 21.35
CA ASN A 415 -22.60 -1.29 20.80
C ASN A 415 -21.22 -0.75 20.42
N SER A 416 -21.01 0.58 20.48
CA SER A 416 -19.73 1.17 20.14
C SER A 416 -18.72 1.07 21.28
N LYS A 417 -17.48 0.70 20.97
CA LYS A 417 -16.41 0.53 21.96
C LYS A 417 -15.02 0.66 21.35
N THR A 418 -14.04 0.90 22.20
CA THR A 418 -12.62 0.91 21.84
C THR A 418 -11.88 -0.20 22.58
N ILE A 419 -10.96 -0.87 21.89
CA ILE A 419 -10.11 -1.93 22.44
C ILE A 419 -8.67 -1.64 22.04
N ILE A 420 -7.78 -1.59 23.03
CA ILE A 420 -6.33 -1.45 22.84
C ILE A 420 -5.70 -2.79 23.22
N TYR A 421 -4.98 -3.39 22.28
CA TYR A 421 -4.36 -4.70 22.46
C TYR A 421 -2.90 -4.55 22.87
N LYS A 422 -2.56 -5.22 23.98
CA LYS A 422 -1.19 -5.24 24.49
C LYS A 422 -0.27 -6.10 23.64
N GLY A 423 0.91 -5.59 23.31
CA GLY A 423 1.94 -6.29 22.55
C GLY A 423 1.70 -6.34 21.04
N LEU A 424 0.60 -5.75 20.54
CA LEU A 424 0.29 -5.77 19.12
C LEU A 424 0.83 -4.51 18.42
N ASN A 425 1.37 -4.69 17.22
CA ASN A 425 1.86 -3.62 16.36
C ASN A 425 0.76 -3.03 15.44
N HIS A 426 1.13 -2.15 14.50
CA HIS A 426 0.21 -1.52 13.54
C HIS A 426 -0.65 -2.53 12.75
N LEU A 427 -0.08 -3.70 12.40
CA LEU A 427 -0.77 -4.78 11.68
C LEU A 427 -1.47 -5.77 12.62
N PHE A 428 -1.58 -5.44 13.91
CA PHE A 428 -2.14 -6.32 14.94
C PHE A 428 -1.37 -7.64 15.12
N TYR A 429 -0.09 -7.66 14.78
CA TYR A 429 0.79 -8.80 14.99
C TYR A 429 1.48 -8.66 16.35
N PHE A 430 1.59 -9.77 17.07
CA PHE A 430 2.28 -9.78 18.35
C PHE A 430 3.78 -9.57 18.15
N GLY A 431 4.37 -8.78 19.03
CA GLY A 431 5.82 -8.72 19.21
C GLY A 431 6.20 -8.02 20.50
N GLU A 432 7.49 -7.82 20.69
CA GLU A 432 8.06 -7.31 21.95
C GLU A 432 9.03 -6.16 21.69
N GLY A 433 9.19 -5.29 22.69
CA GLY A 433 10.10 -4.15 22.60
C GLY A 433 9.70 -3.11 21.57
N ILE A 434 10.70 -2.34 21.11
CA ILE A 434 10.55 -1.27 20.13
C ILE A 434 10.09 -1.87 18.79
N LEU A 435 8.98 -1.34 18.26
CA LEU A 435 8.51 -1.68 16.91
C LEU A 435 9.35 -0.92 15.87
N LEU A 436 9.93 -1.65 14.92
CA LEU A 436 10.70 -1.12 13.79
C LEU A 436 10.17 -1.68 12.46
N PRO A 437 10.37 -0.99 11.32
CA PRO A 437 9.97 -1.46 9.98
C PRO A 437 10.36 -2.90 9.65
N SER A 438 11.56 -3.33 10.06
CA SER A 438 12.06 -4.70 9.84
C SER A 438 11.21 -5.79 10.48
N GLU A 439 10.32 -5.47 11.43
CA GLU A 439 9.38 -6.44 11.98
C GLU A 439 8.35 -6.88 10.92
N TYR A 440 8.00 -6.00 9.98
CA TYR A 440 7.08 -6.30 8.88
C TYR A 440 7.72 -7.12 7.75
N GLU A 441 9.03 -7.35 7.79
CA GLU A 441 9.73 -8.24 6.85
C GLU A 441 9.65 -9.70 7.28
N LYS A 442 9.17 -9.95 8.51
CA LYS A 442 8.94 -11.29 9.04
C LYS A 442 7.49 -11.69 8.83
N VAL A 443 7.25 -12.98 8.64
CA VAL A 443 5.90 -13.55 8.62
C VAL A 443 5.24 -13.30 9.97
N GLY A 444 4.08 -12.67 9.95
CA GLY A 444 3.21 -12.45 11.09
C GLY A 444 1.75 -12.68 10.72
N HIS A 445 0.92 -12.81 11.74
CA HIS A 445 -0.52 -13.02 11.62
C HIS A 445 -1.27 -12.14 12.59
N ILE A 446 -2.48 -11.72 12.19
CA ILE A 446 -3.39 -10.97 13.07
C ILE A 446 -3.63 -11.83 14.32
N ASP A 447 -3.53 -11.24 15.50
CA ASP A 447 -3.75 -11.99 16.73
C ASP A 447 -5.19 -12.57 16.79
N LEU A 448 -5.31 -13.82 17.28
CA LEU A 448 -6.61 -14.51 17.39
C LEU A 448 -7.63 -13.71 18.21
N GLN A 449 -7.18 -12.98 19.23
CA GLN A 449 -8.06 -12.15 20.04
C GLN A 449 -8.74 -11.07 19.19
N VAL A 450 -8.01 -10.45 18.27
CA VAL A 450 -8.54 -9.42 17.36
C VAL A 450 -9.61 -10.01 16.45
N ILE A 451 -9.35 -11.17 15.84
CA ILE A 451 -10.32 -11.88 15.01
C ILE A 451 -11.58 -12.24 15.81
N THR A 452 -11.39 -12.70 17.05
CA THR A 452 -12.48 -13.10 17.95
C THR A 452 -13.33 -11.89 18.34
N ASP A 453 -12.72 -10.77 18.70
CA ASP A 453 -13.41 -9.56 19.13
C ASP A 453 -14.19 -8.91 17.97
N ILE A 454 -13.59 -8.85 16.77
CA ILE A 454 -14.28 -8.41 15.55
C ILE A 454 -15.49 -9.31 15.27
N SER A 455 -15.28 -10.63 15.24
CA SER A 455 -16.34 -11.58 14.90
C SER A 455 -17.49 -11.55 15.89
N THR A 456 -17.18 -11.47 17.19
CA THR A 456 -18.17 -11.40 18.27
C THR A 456 -18.95 -10.10 18.19
N TRP A 457 -18.28 -8.98 17.94
CA TRP A 457 -18.93 -7.69 17.80
C TRP A 457 -19.91 -7.67 16.62
N ILE A 458 -19.49 -8.12 15.43
CA ILE A 458 -20.35 -8.20 14.23
C ILE A 458 -21.58 -9.08 14.48
N LYS A 459 -21.41 -10.21 15.16
CA LYS A 459 -22.51 -11.13 15.51
C LYS A 459 -23.49 -10.51 16.50
N SER A 460 -23.04 -9.60 17.35
CA SER A 460 -23.85 -8.93 18.38
C SER A 460 -24.71 -7.75 17.87
N LEU A 461 -24.40 -7.22 16.68
CA LEU A 461 -25.21 -6.18 16.03
C LEU A 461 -26.59 -6.72 15.64
#